data_AF-A0A3M1LM84-F1
#
_entry.id   AF-A0A3M1LM84-F1
#
_cell.length_a   1.000
_cell.length_b   1.000
_cell.length_c   1.000
_cell.angle_alpha   90.00
_cell.angle_beta   90.00
_cell.angle_gamma   90.00
#
_symmetry.space_group_name_H-M   'P 1'
#
loop_
_entity.id
_entity.type
_entity.pdbx_description
1 polymer ?
#
loop_
_entity_poly.entity_id
_entity_poly.type
_entity_poly.pdbx_seq_one_letter_code
_entity_poly.pdbx_strand_id
1 'polypeptide(L)'
;RIVPIGEAAIKHIGLYLEGDRRRRTHIARGHEDILFLNRRGRRLTRVMIFNIVRAAARNAGIQKAVSPHTFRHSFATHLIEGGADLKAVQDLLGHESITTTELYLHLDTEFLRETLASCHPRFHTP
;
A
#
# COMPACT_ATOMS: atom_id res chain seq x y z
N ARG A 1 14.52 -4.36 4.88
CA ARG A 1 13.42 -5.23 4.37
C ARG A 1 13.34 -5.07 2.87
N ILE A 2 13.03 -6.14 2.15
CA ILE A 2 12.73 -6.11 0.71
C ILE A 2 11.22 -6.29 0.58
N VAL A 3 10.58 -5.54 -0.31
CA VAL A 3 9.14 -5.66 -0.56
C VAL A 3 8.97 -5.98 -2.05
N PRO A 4 8.34 -7.11 -2.41
CA PRO A 4 8.02 -7.39 -3.80
C PRO A 4 7.08 -6.30 -4.33
N ILE A 5 7.35 -5.84 -5.55
CA ILE A 5 6.54 -4.84 -6.23
C ILE A 5 5.81 -5.50 -7.40
N GLY A 6 4.51 -5.23 -7.53
CA GLY A 6 3.72 -5.78 -8.63
C GLY A 6 4.09 -5.18 -9.98
N GLU A 7 3.75 -5.88 -11.06
CA GLU A 7 4.05 -5.48 -12.45
C GLU A 7 3.53 -4.08 -12.77
N ALA A 8 2.34 -3.74 -12.28
CA ALA A 8 1.77 -2.40 -12.45
C ALA A 8 2.66 -1.31 -11.82
N ALA A 9 3.22 -1.55 -10.63
CA ALA A 9 4.12 -0.60 -9.98
C ALA A 9 5.43 -0.47 -10.77
N ILE A 10 6.01 -1.60 -11.21
CA ILE A 10 7.22 -1.63 -12.04
C ILE A 10 7.01 -0.80 -13.31
N LYS A 11 5.91 -1.03 -14.03
CA LYS A 11 5.55 -0.30 -15.24
C LYS A 11 5.51 1.21 -15.02
N HIS A 12 4.79 1.67 -13.99
CA HIS A 12 4.65 3.11 -13.73
C HIS A 12 5.94 3.76 -13.21
N ILE A 13 6.76 3.01 -12.46
CA ILE A 13 8.10 3.47 -12.07
C ILE A 13 8.99 3.63 -13.31
N GLY A 14 8.95 2.67 -14.24
CA GLY A 14 9.67 2.76 -15.51
C GLY A 14 9.28 3.99 -16.33
N LEU A 15 7.98 4.20 -16.52
CA LEU A 15 7.45 5.40 -17.21
C LEU A 15 7.92 6.70 -16.56
N TYR A 16 7.94 6.75 -15.23
CA TYR A 16 8.43 7.92 -14.50
C TYR A 16 9.94 8.13 -14.69
N LEU A 17 10.74 7.05 -14.62
CA LEU A 17 12.20 7.12 -14.78
C LEU A 17 12.57 7.57 -16.20
N GLU A 18 11.98 6.95 -17.22
CA GLU A 18 12.29 7.20 -18.63
C GLU A 18 11.70 8.51 -19.15
N GLY A 19 10.54 8.91 -18.62
CA GLY A 19 9.83 10.13 -19.00
C GLY A 19 10.21 11.31 -18.11
N ASP A 20 9.48 11.49 -17.01
CA ASP A 20 9.50 12.73 -16.24
C ASP A 20 10.79 12.96 -15.46
N ARG A 21 11.45 11.90 -14.98
CA ARG A 21 12.71 12.03 -14.25
C ARG A 21 13.87 12.29 -15.20
N ARG A 22 13.99 11.51 -16.29
CA ARG A 22 15.06 11.68 -17.29
C ARG A 22 15.00 13.04 -18.00
N ARG A 23 13.79 13.54 -18.30
CA ARG A 23 13.62 14.86 -18.97
C ARG A 23 13.86 16.06 -18.05
N ARG A 24 14.12 15.86 -16.76
CA ARG A 24 14.42 16.98 -15.86
C ARG A 24 15.76 17.58 -16.17
N THR A 25 15.73 18.89 -16.43
CA THR A 25 16.91 19.71 -16.64
C THR A 25 17.67 19.99 -15.34
N HIS A 26 17.02 19.87 -14.18
CA HIS A 26 17.63 20.17 -12.88
C HIS A 26 17.19 19.21 -11.78
N ILE A 27 18.17 18.48 -11.22
CA ILE A 27 18.06 17.75 -9.95
C ILE A 27 18.92 18.51 -8.93
N ALA A 28 18.36 18.79 -7.75
CA ALA A 28 19.10 19.51 -6.72
C ALA A 28 20.21 18.62 -6.17
N ARG A 29 21.39 19.21 -5.92
CA ARG A 29 22.54 18.50 -5.36
C ARG A 29 22.18 17.73 -4.08
N GLY A 30 22.61 16.48 -3.98
CA GLY A 30 22.29 15.58 -2.85
C GLY A 30 20.93 14.88 -2.97
N HIS A 31 20.27 14.96 -4.12
CA HIS A 31 19.00 14.28 -4.41
C HIS A 31 19.05 13.42 -5.68
N GLU A 32 20.24 13.19 -6.23
CA GLU A 32 20.48 12.41 -7.46
C GLU A 32 20.00 10.96 -7.30
N ASP A 33 20.28 10.35 -6.15
CA ASP A 33 19.91 8.96 -5.82
C ASP A 33 18.47 8.80 -5.30
N ILE A 34 17.71 9.89 -5.19
CA ILE A 34 16.32 9.83 -4.72
C ILE A 34 15.40 9.47 -5.88
N LEU A 35 14.68 8.35 -5.73
CA LEU A 35 13.74 7.89 -6.75
C LEU A 35 12.70 8.95 -7.09
N PHE A 36 11.89 9.38 -6.14
CA PHE A 36 10.79 10.33 -6.40
C PHE A 36 11.13 11.76 -5.99
N LEU A 37 11.09 12.66 -6.98
CA LEU A 37 11.43 14.07 -6.84
C LEU A 37 10.21 14.99 -6.98
N ASN A 38 10.17 16.05 -6.18
CA ASN A 38 9.25 17.16 -6.36
C ASN A 38 9.59 18.01 -7.59
N ARG A 39 8.72 18.96 -7.96
CA ARG A 39 8.93 19.82 -9.14
C ARG A 39 10.23 20.64 -9.12
N ARG A 40 10.83 20.88 -7.96
CA ARG A 40 12.11 21.59 -7.78
C ARG A 40 13.35 20.67 -7.82
N GLY A 41 13.16 19.38 -8.11
CA GLY A 41 14.25 18.40 -8.18
C GLY A 41 14.78 17.95 -6.81
N ARG A 42 14.03 18.14 -5.72
CA ARG A 42 14.35 17.64 -4.38
C ARG A 42 13.47 16.46 -4.01
N ARG A 43 13.85 15.67 -2.99
CA ARG A 43 13.00 14.58 -2.47
C ARG A 43 11.59 15.05 -2.13
N LEU A 44 10.59 14.20 -2.38
CA LEU A 44 9.23 14.44 -1.88
C LEU A 44 9.23 14.41 -0.34
N THR A 45 8.46 15.31 0.26
CA THR A 45 8.23 15.31 1.72
C THR A 45 6.95 14.53 2.04
N ARG A 46 6.80 14.09 3.30
CA ARG A 46 5.58 13.39 3.76
C ARG A 46 4.31 14.20 3.49
N VAL A 47 4.34 15.50 3.74
CA VAL A 47 3.21 16.41 3.48
C VAL A 47 2.87 16.48 1.98
N MET A 48 3.89 16.48 1.11
CA MET A 48 3.66 16.47 -0.34
C MET A 48 2.98 15.18 -0.79
N ILE A 49 3.41 14.02 -0.29
CA ILE A 49 2.76 12.74 -0.60
C ILE A 49 1.30 12.75 -0.15
N PHE A 50 1.01 13.26 1.06
CA PHE A 50 -0.35 13.39 1.55
C PHE A 50 -1.22 14.22 0.61
N ASN A 51 -0.71 15.37 0.16
CA ASN A 51 -1.41 16.25 -0.77
C ASN A 51 -1.62 15.62 -2.15
N ILE A 52 -0.62 14.88 -2.66
CA ILE A 52 -0.72 14.15 -3.94
C ILE A 52 -1.84 13.10 -3.85
N VAL A 53 -1.86 12.29 -2.80
CA VAL A 53 -2.91 11.27 -2.60
C VAL A 53 -4.30 11.91 -2.50
N ARG A 54 -4.43 12.98 -1.72
CA ARG A 54 -5.71 13.69 -1.58
C ARG A 54 -6.18 14.31 -2.89
N ALA A 55 -5.27 14.87 -3.68
CA ALA A 55 -5.58 15.40 -5.00
C ALA A 55 -6.04 14.30 -5.96
N ALA A 56 -5.34 13.17 -6.00
CA ALA A 56 -5.71 12.01 -6.81
C ALA A 56 -7.10 11.46 -6.44
N ALA A 57 -7.39 11.33 -5.14
CA ALA A 57 -8.70 10.88 -4.66
C ALA A 57 -9.84 11.82 -5.10
N ARG A 58 -9.64 13.14 -4.99
CA ARG A 58 -10.62 14.12 -5.48
C ARG A 58 -10.84 14.03 -6.99
N ASN A 59 -9.76 13.89 -7.76
CA ASN A 59 -9.85 13.76 -9.22
C ASN A 59 -10.56 12.47 -9.64
N ALA A 60 -10.48 11.43 -8.83
CA ALA A 60 -11.21 10.17 -9.03
C ALA A 60 -12.66 10.21 -8.51
N GLY A 61 -13.16 11.36 -8.03
CA GLY A 61 -14.52 11.49 -7.49
C GLY A 61 -14.73 10.84 -6.11
N ILE A 62 -13.66 10.47 -5.41
CA ILE A 62 -13.75 9.83 -4.09
C ILE A 62 -14.02 10.91 -3.05
N GLN A 63 -15.21 10.86 -2.44
CA GLN A 63 -15.64 11.82 -1.41
C GLN A 63 -15.07 11.52 -0.01
N LYS A 64 -14.64 10.28 0.23
CA LYS A 64 -14.03 9.86 1.50
C LYS A 64 -12.68 10.55 1.70
N ALA A 65 -12.29 10.78 2.95
CA ALA A 65 -10.95 11.26 3.28
C ALA A 65 -9.91 10.16 3.01
N VAL A 66 -9.10 10.34 1.97
CA VAL A 66 -8.02 9.40 1.60
C VAL A 66 -6.66 9.96 1.97
N SER A 67 -5.84 9.13 2.59
CA SER A 67 -4.45 9.42 2.97
C SER A 67 -3.53 8.23 2.65
N PRO A 68 -2.20 8.39 2.77
CA PRO A 68 -1.28 7.25 2.67
C PRO A 68 -1.59 6.11 3.66
N HIS A 69 -2.11 6.42 4.85
CA HIS A 69 -2.55 5.40 5.82
C HIS A 69 -3.76 4.62 5.33
N THR A 70 -4.69 5.29 4.64
CA THR A 70 -5.86 4.65 4.01
C THR A 70 -5.41 3.62 2.97
N PHE A 71 -4.46 3.97 2.10
CA PHE A 71 -3.89 3.02 1.13
C PHE A 71 -3.19 1.83 1.78
N ARG A 72 -2.41 2.07 2.84
CA ARG A 72 -1.77 0.99 3.60
C ARG A 72 -2.80 0.03 4.20
N HIS A 73 -3.87 0.56 4.79
CA HIS A 73 -4.94 -0.25 5.36
C HIS A 73 -5.68 -1.04 4.29
N SER A 74 -6.11 -0.40 3.19
CA SER A 74 -6.78 -1.09 2.09
C SER A 74 -5.92 -2.18 1.46
N PHE A 75 -4.61 -1.97 1.32
CA PHE A 75 -3.69 -3.01 0.85
C PHE A 75 -3.64 -4.20 1.80
N ALA A 76 -3.54 -3.95 3.11
CA ALA A 76 -3.50 -5.00 4.11
C ALA A 76 -4.80 -5.82 4.14
N THR A 77 -5.95 -5.14 4.21
CA THR A 77 -7.27 -5.77 4.21
C THR A 77 -7.48 -6.59 2.94
N HIS A 78 -7.13 -6.04 1.77
CA HIS A 78 -7.27 -6.76 0.50
C HIS A 78 -6.44 -8.05 0.44
N LEU A 79 -5.22 -8.05 0.99
CA LEU A 79 -4.42 -9.27 1.04
C LEU A 79 -5.03 -10.31 1.99
N ILE A 80 -5.52 -9.88 3.15
CA ILE A 80 -6.12 -10.78 4.15
C ILE A 80 -7.44 -11.38 3.65
N GLU A 81 -8.31 -10.56 3.05
CA GLU A 81 -9.53 -11.03 2.37
C GLU A 81 -9.22 -12.01 1.23
N GLY A 82 -8.05 -11.87 0.59
CA GLY A 82 -7.54 -12.82 -0.39
C GLY A 82 -6.92 -14.09 0.19
N GLY A 83 -6.97 -14.29 1.51
CA GLY A 83 -6.43 -15.46 2.21
C GLY A 83 -4.93 -15.41 2.48
N ALA A 84 -4.29 -14.24 2.39
CA ALA A 84 -2.87 -14.10 2.73
C ALA A 84 -2.66 -14.21 4.25
N ASP A 85 -1.63 -14.94 4.64
CA ASP A 85 -1.22 -15.07 6.04
C ASP A 85 -0.88 -13.71 6.68
N LEU A 86 -1.41 -13.46 7.88
CA LEU A 86 -1.25 -12.20 8.59
C LEU A 86 0.23 -11.89 8.86
N LYS A 87 1.04 -12.92 9.15
CA LYS A 87 2.48 -12.73 9.39
C LYS A 87 3.20 -12.29 8.11
N ALA A 88 2.87 -12.88 6.96
CA ALA A 88 3.36 -12.41 5.67
C ALA A 88 2.95 -10.96 5.35
N VAL A 89 1.70 -10.57 5.63
CA VAL A 89 1.22 -9.19 5.42
C VAL A 89 1.96 -8.19 6.32
N GLN A 90 2.24 -8.55 7.58
CA GLN A 90 3.02 -7.73 8.50
C GLN A 90 4.46 -7.51 8.00
N ASP A 91 5.11 -8.55 7.48
CA ASP A 91 6.47 -8.46 6.99
C ASP A 91 6.57 -7.56 5.75
N LEU A 92 5.55 -7.60 4.87
CA LEU A 92 5.43 -6.70 3.70
C LEU A 92 5.26 -5.23 4.10
N LEU A 93 4.38 -4.97 5.08
CA LEU A 93 4.06 -3.63 5.52
C LEU A 93 5.13 -3.03 6.45
N GLY A 94 5.92 -3.87 7.12
CA GLY A 94 6.87 -3.49 8.15
C GLY A 94 6.20 -3.08 9.47
N HIS A 95 6.93 -3.25 10.57
CA HIS A 95 6.42 -3.18 11.95
C HIS A 95 5.92 -1.81 12.44
N GLU A 96 6.13 -0.71 11.70
CA GLU A 96 5.98 0.65 12.26
C GLU A 96 4.56 1.19 12.33
N SER A 97 3.54 0.52 11.76
CA SER A 97 2.15 0.86 12.02
C SER A 97 1.21 -0.20 11.49
N ILE A 98 0.75 -1.07 12.39
CA ILE A 98 -0.46 -1.88 12.28
C ILE A 98 -1.54 -1.06 12.99
N THR A 99 -1.99 0.05 12.42
CA THR A 99 -2.83 1.02 13.15
C THR A 99 -4.21 0.52 13.56
N THR A 100 -4.50 -0.78 13.44
CA THR A 100 -5.58 -1.44 14.18
C THR A 100 -5.31 -2.94 14.27
N THR A 101 -4.43 -3.37 15.19
CA THR A 101 -4.31 -4.79 15.57
C THR A 101 -5.69 -5.40 15.88
N GLU A 102 -6.59 -4.60 16.45
CA GLU A 102 -7.99 -4.95 16.75
C GLU A 102 -8.83 -5.30 15.51
N LEU A 103 -8.64 -4.61 14.38
CA LEU A 103 -9.42 -4.83 13.16
C LEU A 103 -8.95 -6.11 12.45
N TYR A 104 -7.66 -6.44 12.55
CA TYR A 104 -7.14 -7.70 12.03
C TYR A 104 -7.49 -8.90 12.91
N LEU A 105 -7.55 -8.74 14.23
CA LEU A 105 -8.03 -9.81 15.12
C LEU A 105 -9.49 -10.19 14.80
N HIS A 106 -10.33 -9.21 14.48
CA HIS A 106 -11.70 -9.48 14.07
C HIS A 106 -11.79 -10.18 12.70
N LEU A 107 -11.02 -9.75 11.70
CA LEU A 107 -10.98 -10.41 10.40
C LEU A 107 -10.41 -11.83 10.48
N ASP A 108 -9.38 -12.06 11.30
CA ASP A 108 -8.83 -13.41 11.54
C ASP A 108 -9.88 -14.31 12.21
N THR A 109 -10.66 -13.81 13.17
CA THR A 109 -11.73 -14.61 13.79
C THR A 109 -12.84 -15.01 12.80
N GLU A 110 -13.17 -14.14 11.84
CA GLU A 110 -14.18 -14.42 10.81
C GLU A 110 -13.63 -15.41 9.77
N PHE A 111 -12.42 -15.18 9.26
CA PHE A 111 -11.74 -16.08 8.34
C PHE A 111 -11.47 -17.47 8.94
N LEU A 112 -11.01 -17.54 10.19
CA LEU A 112 -10.81 -18.79 10.91
C LEU A 112 -12.14 -19.54 11.06
N ARG A 113 -13.24 -18.83 11.32
CA ARG A 113 -14.57 -19.42 11.44
C ARG A 113 -15.08 -19.96 10.10
N GLU A 114 -14.88 -19.25 8.99
CA GLU A 114 -15.21 -19.72 7.65
C GLU A 114 -14.33 -20.91 7.20
N THR A 115 -13.03 -20.86 7.49
CA THR A 115 -12.09 -21.95 7.18
C THR A 115 -12.41 -23.20 8.01
N LEU A 116 -12.74 -23.05 9.30
CA LEU A 116 -13.20 -24.15 10.13
C LEU A 116 -14.55 -24.70 9.64
N ALA A 117 -15.47 -23.84 9.21
CA ALA A 117 -16.75 -24.28 8.66
C ALA A 117 -16.60 -25.12 7.38
N SER A 118 -15.67 -24.73 6.50
CA SER A 118 -15.44 -25.38 5.21
C SER A 118 -14.58 -26.65 5.31
N CYS A 119 -13.62 -26.71 6.22
CA CYS A 119 -12.64 -27.80 6.28
C CYS A 119 -12.83 -28.77 7.46
N HIS A 120 -13.54 -28.38 8.53
CA HIS A 120 -13.65 -29.21 9.73
C HIS A 120 -14.90 -30.13 9.67
N PRO A 121 -14.75 -31.47 9.77
CA PRO A 121 -15.84 -32.44 9.59
C PRO A 121 -16.98 -32.36 10.62
N ARG A 122 -16.82 -31.55 11.68
CA ARG A 122 -17.90 -31.24 12.66
C ARG A 122 -18.80 -30.06 12.27
N PHE A 123 -18.41 -29.25 11.29
CA PHE A 123 -19.15 -28.06 10.87
C PHE A 123 -19.83 -28.24 9.49
N HIS A 124 -19.53 -29.32 8.78
CA HIS A 124 -20.39 -29.83 7.72
C HIS A 124 -21.68 -30.36 8.36
N THR A 125 -22.73 -29.55 8.43
CA THR A 125 -24.09 -30.10 8.59
C THR A 125 -24.52 -30.70 7.26
N PRO A 126 -25.02 -31.95 7.24
CA PRO A 126 -25.49 -32.62 6.02
C PRO A 126 -26.70 -31.92 5.39
#